data_AF-A0A0Q7ME29-F1
#
_entry.id   AF-A0A0Q7ME29-F1
#
_cell.length_a   1.000
_cell.length_b   1.000
_cell.length_c   1.000
_cell.angle_alpha   90.00
_cell.angle_beta   90.00
_cell.angle_gamma   90.00
#
_symmetry.space_group_name_H-M   'P 1'
#
loop_
_entity.id
_entity.type
_entity.pdbx_description
1 polymer ?
#
loop_
_entity_poly.entity_id
_entity_poly.type
_entity_poly.pdbx_seq_one_letter_code
_entity_poly.pdbx_strand_id
1 'polypeptide(L)'
;MADRLDTPLETRRRFIRRPQLDEDASGKISESIARFLGTPRFIIYLSVFCLLWIAWNANWGPDRPRFDDPAQGFTALTLMLSLQASYAAPLILLAQNRQTDRDRVQAEQDRQRSERNLADTEFLAREMAALRIALSEVATRDFVRSELRNLLEDLAAEQRDGDKEQDGDRPEKKGDRSRGADRQARG
;
A
#
# COMPACT_ATOMS: atom_id res chain seq x y z
N MET A 1 -55.85 -6.99 22.85
CA MET A 1 -54.71 -7.89 23.14
C MET A 1 -54.43 -8.68 21.88
N ALA A 2 -53.58 -8.12 21.02
CA ALA A 2 -53.10 -8.75 19.81
C ALA A 2 -51.61 -9.00 20.04
N ASP A 3 -51.25 -10.25 20.29
CA ASP A 3 -49.85 -10.66 20.26
C ASP A 3 -49.79 -12.17 20.02
N ARG A 4 -48.84 -12.61 19.20
CA ARG A 4 -48.65 -13.98 18.65
C ARG A 4 -49.27 -14.28 17.29
N LEU A 5 -48.91 -13.50 16.27
CA LEU A 5 -48.90 -13.97 14.88
C LEU A 5 -47.65 -13.43 14.17
N ASP A 6 -46.47 -13.83 14.63
CA ASP A 6 -45.25 -13.67 13.84
C ASP A 6 -44.21 -14.70 14.30
N THR A 7 -44.19 -15.83 13.61
CA THR A 7 -43.06 -16.75 13.66
C THR A 7 -42.86 -17.21 12.23
N PRO A 8 -41.94 -16.60 11.46
CA PRO A 8 -41.63 -17.12 10.15
C PRO A 8 -41.03 -18.52 10.34
N LEU A 9 -41.73 -19.53 9.85
CA LEU A 9 -41.24 -20.89 9.70
C LEU A 9 -39.98 -20.84 8.83
N GLU A 10 -38.82 -20.84 9.46
CA GLU A 10 -37.55 -21.14 8.80
C GLU A 10 -37.66 -22.54 8.19
N THR A 11 -37.99 -22.58 6.90
CA THR A 11 -37.99 -23.81 6.12
C THR A 11 -36.55 -24.21 5.89
N ARG A 12 -36.03 -24.94 6.87
CA ARG A 12 -34.81 -25.73 6.84
C ARG A 12 -34.89 -26.75 5.70
N ARG A 13 -34.41 -26.38 4.51
CA ARG A 13 -33.99 -27.33 3.46
C ARG A 13 -32.71 -26.86 2.77
N ARG A 14 -31.61 -26.85 3.54
CA ARG A 14 -30.26 -26.91 2.96
C ARG A 14 -29.81 -28.38 2.87
N PHE A 15 -30.55 -29.16 2.07
CA PHE A 15 -30.30 -30.59 1.84
C PHE A 15 -29.42 -30.87 0.62
N ILE A 16 -28.79 -29.84 0.06
CA ILE A 16 -27.76 -30.01 -0.97
C ILE A 16 -26.44 -29.64 -0.31
N ARG A 17 -25.84 -30.63 0.34
CA ARG A 17 -24.42 -30.61 0.67
C ARG A 17 -23.72 -30.64 -0.68
N ARG A 18 -23.39 -29.45 -1.23
CA ARG A 18 -22.53 -29.35 -2.40
C ARG A 18 -21.29 -30.19 -2.07
N PRO A 19 -20.92 -31.17 -2.90
CA PRO A 19 -19.69 -31.89 -2.68
C PRO A 19 -18.59 -30.84 -2.69
N GLN A 20 -17.98 -30.61 -1.53
CA GLN A 20 -16.71 -29.91 -1.44
C GLN A 20 -15.70 -30.89 -2.05
N LEU A 21 -15.68 -30.96 -3.38
CA LEU A 21 -14.58 -31.53 -4.15
C LEU A 21 -13.35 -30.82 -3.60
N ASP A 22 -12.47 -31.58 -2.94
CA ASP A 22 -11.27 -31.09 -2.24
C ASP A 22 -10.60 -29.97 -3.04
N GLU A 23 -10.88 -28.75 -2.60
CA GLU A 23 -10.72 -27.53 -3.37
C GLU A 23 -9.23 -27.19 -3.57
N ASP A 24 -8.41 -27.74 -2.67
CA ASP A 24 -6.96 -27.60 -2.61
C ASP A 24 -6.22 -28.61 -3.50
N ALA A 25 -6.79 -29.79 -3.74
CA ALA A 25 -6.14 -30.84 -4.56
C ALA A 25 -6.22 -30.49 -6.06
N SER A 26 -7.40 -30.08 -6.51
CA SER A 26 -7.62 -29.64 -7.89
C SER A 26 -6.81 -28.38 -8.22
N GLY A 27 -6.73 -27.42 -7.28
CA GLY A 27 -5.96 -26.19 -7.47
C GLY A 27 -4.46 -26.40 -7.68
N LYS A 28 -3.84 -27.32 -6.92
CA LYS A 28 -2.41 -27.67 -7.08
C LYS A 28 -2.14 -28.35 -8.42
N ILE A 29 -3.07 -29.20 -8.88
CA ILE A 29 -2.96 -29.90 -10.17
C ILE A 29 -3.06 -28.90 -11.33
N SER A 30 -4.05 -28.00 -11.30
CA SER A 30 -4.21 -26.96 -12.32
C SER A 30 -3.01 -26.03 -12.43
N GLU A 31 -2.44 -25.60 -11.30
CA GLU A 31 -1.24 -24.74 -11.30
C GLU A 31 -0.01 -25.48 -11.86
N SER A 32 0.15 -26.77 -11.52
CA SER A 32 1.20 -27.60 -12.09
C SER A 32 1.04 -27.78 -13.60
N ILE A 33 -0.19 -28.01 -14.09
CA ILE A 33 -0.49 -28.15 -15.51
C ILE A 33 -0.21 -26.83 -16.25
N ALA A 34 -0.62 -25.69 -15.69
CA ALA A 34 -0.36 -24.37 -16.28
C ALA A 34 1.15 -24.08 -16.39
N ARG A 35 1.92 -24.37 -15.33
CA ARG A 35 3.38 -24.25 -15.35
C ARG A 35 4.01 -25.24 -16.35
N PHE A 36 3.46 -26.44 -16.49
CA PHE A 36 3.96 -27.46 -17.41
C PHE A 36 3.71 -27.09 -18.88
N LEU A 37 2.49 -26.68 -19.24
CA LEU A 37 2.12 -26.29 -20.62
C LEU A 37 2.86 -25.02 -21.09
N GLY A 38 3.17 -24.10 -20.18
CA GLY A 38 3.89 -22.85 -20.50
C GLY A 38 5.41 -23.00 -20.65
N THR A 39 5.97 -24.19 -20.36
CA THR A 39 7.43 -24.39 -20.36
C THR A 39 7.92 -24.92 -21.73
N PRO A 40 9.03 -24.42 -22.30
CA PRO A 40 9.60 -24.91 -23.57
C PRO A 40 9.92 -26.41 -23.59
N ARG A 41 10.13 -27.01 -22.42
CA ARG A 41 10.38 -28.45 -22.23
C ARG A 41 9.20 -29.30 -22.70
N PHE A 42 7.95 -28.83 -22.57
CA PHE A 42 6.78 -29.56 -23.05
C PHE A 42 6.82 -29.78 -24.57
N ILE A 43 7.17 -28.74 -25.33
CA ILE A 43 7.29 -28.78 -26.79
C ILE A 43 8.41 -29.77 -27.20
N ILE A 44 9.50 -29.82 -26.45
CA ILE A 44 10.59 -30.77 -26.69
C ILE A 44 10.12 -32.21 -26.48
N TYR A 45 9.44 -32.50 -25.36
CA TYR A 45 8.90 -33.84 -25.11
C TYR A 45 7.88 -34.26 -26.18
N LEU A 46 6.97 -33.36 -26.57
CA LEU A 46 5.99 -33.62 -27.62
C LEU A 46 6.68 -33.91 -28.97
N SER A 47 7.68 -33.10 -29.33
CA SER A 47 8.47 -33.30 -30.56
C SER A 47 9.22 -34.63 -30.56
N VAL A 48 9.87 -34.99 -29.44
CA VAL A 48 10.57 -36.27 -29.29
C VAL A 48 9.59 -37.44 -29.38
N PHE A 49 8.43 -37.34 -28.75
CA PHE A 49 7.38 -38.36 -28.84
C PHE A 49 6.92 -38.56 -30.29
N CYS A 50 6.61 -37.48 -31.01
CA CYS A 50 6.24 -37.55 -32.43
C CYS A 50 7.36 -38.17 -33.28
N LEU A 51 8.61 -37.76 -33.08
CA LEU A 51 9.76 -38.31 -33.81
C LEU A 51 9.96 -39.80 -33.54
N LEU A 52 9.85 -40.24 -32.28
CA LEU A 52 9.96 -41.65 -31.91
C LEU A 52 8.82 -42.47 -32.51
N TRP A 53 7.58 -41.94 -32.50
CA TRP A 53 6.42 -42.60 -33.10
C TRP A 53 6.58 -42.79 -34.61
N ILE A 54 7.02 -41.73 -35.30
CA ILE A 54 7.30 -41.75 -36.73
C ILE A 54 8.43 -42.74 -37.02
N ALA A 55 9.55 -42.66 -36.30
CA ALA A 55 10.69 -43.57 -36.50
C ALA A 55 10.32 -45.03 -36.25
N TRP A 56 9.51 -45.31 -35.22
CA TRP A 56 9.02 -46.66 -34.93
C TRP A 56 8.14 -47.21 -36.05
N ASN A 57 7.14 -46.44 -36.50
CA ASN A 57 6.22 -46.87 -37.57
C ASN A 57 6.86 -46.85 -38.98
N ALA A 58 7.89 -46.01 -39.20
CA ALA A 58 8.60 -45.91 -40.47
C ALA A 58 9.67 -47.00 -40.64
N ASN A 59 10.42 -47.34 -39.58
CA ASN A 59 11.55 -48.27 -39.68
C ASN A 59 11.19 -49.74 -39.40
N TRP A 60 10.10 -50.01 -38.68
CA TRP A 60 9.80 -51.36 -38.17
C TRP A 60 8.55 -52.02 -38.78
N GLY A 61 8.11 -51.60 -39.97
CA GLY A 61 6.94 -52.18 -40.64
C GLY A 61 7.29 -53.23 -41.70
N PRO A 62 7.50 -54.52 -41.37
CA PRO A 62 7.44 -55.61 -42.33
C PRO A 62 5.97 -55.92 -42.67
N ASP A 63 5.65 -56.08 -43.96
CA ASP A 63 4.47 -56.67 -44.68
C ASP A 63 3.23 -57.24 -43.93
N ARG A 64 2.89 -56.76 -42.73
CA ARG A 64 1.76 -57.16 -41.88
C ARG A 64 1.13 -55.90 -41.29
N PRO A 65 -0.17 -55.94 -40.92
CA PRO A 65 -1.03 -54.75 -40.91
C PRO A 65 -0.40 -53.65 -40.08
N ARG A 66 0.06 -52.61 -40.78
CA ARG A 66 0.76 -51.47 -40.19
C ARG A 66 -0.27 -50.74 -39.36
N PHE A 67 -0.02 -50.59 -38.06
CA PHE A 67 -0.93 -49.89 -37.14
C PHE A 67 -1.11 -48.41 -37.51
N ASP A 68 -0.09 -47.79 -38.12
CA ASP A 68 -0.15 -46.42 -38.64
C ASP A 68 0.68 -46.34 -39.94
N ASP A 69 0.00 -46.31 -41.09
CA ASP A 69 0.67 -46.30 -42.40
C ASP A 69 1.20 -44.88 -42.73
N PRO A 70 2.51 -44.70 -42.96
CA PRO A 70 3.11 -43.46 -43.46
C PRO A 70 2.48 -42.96 -44.79
N ALA A 71 1.96 -43.86 -45.62
CA ALA A 71 1.28 -43.49 -46.88
C ALA A 71 -0.07 -42.79 -46.65
N GLN A 72 -0.69 -42.98 -45.47
CA GLN A 72 -1.91 -42.31 -45.03
C GLN A 72 -1.62 -41.12 -44.11
N GLY A 73 -0.35 -40.70 -43.99
CA GLY A 73 0.03 -39.50 -43.24
C GLY A 73 -0.06 -39.64 -41.71
N PHE A 74 0.11 -40.84 -41.15
CA PHE A 74 0.00 -41.10 -39.70
C PHE A 74 -1.37 -40.74 -39.12
N THR A 75 -2.42 -41.39 -39.61
CA THR A 75 -3.81 -41.13 -39.22
C THR A 75 -4.04 -41.39 -37.74
N ALA A 76 -3.41 -42.43 -37.14
CA ALA A 76 -3.58 -42.72 -35.71
C ALA A 76 -2.97 -41.62 -34.83
N LEU A 77 -1.77 -41.15 -35.17
CA LEU A 77 -1.12 -40.03 -34.50
C LEU A 77 -1.97 -38.75 -34.57
N THR A 78 -2.54 -38.47 -35.73
CA THR A 78 -3.41 -37.29 -35.96
C THR A 78 -4.71 -37.38 -35.15
N LEU A 79 -5.35 -38.55 -35.12
CA LEU A 79 -6.54 -38.79 -34.29
C LEU A 79 -6.21 -38.61 -32.80
N MET A 80 -5.06 -39.10 -32.34
CA MET A 80 -4.64 -38.93 -30.96
C MET A 80 -4.34 -37.47 -30.59
N LEU A 81 -3.66 -36.72 -31.45
CA LEU A 81 -3.39 -35.28 -31.26
C LEU A 81 -4.68 -34.46 -31.25
N SER A 82 -5.63 -34.75 -32.13
CA SER A 82 -6.93 -34.05 -32.15
C SER A 82 -7.75 -34.34 -30.88
N LEU A 83 -7.74 -35.57 -30.39
CA LEU A 83 -8.35 -35.92 -29.11
C LEU A 83 -7.65 -35.21 -27.93
N GLN A 84 -6.32 -35.14 -27.95
CA GLN A 84 -5.53 -34.47 -26.92
C GLN A 84 -5.88 -32.98 -26.81
N ALA A 85 -6.06 -32.30 -27.93
CA ALA A 85 -6.53 -30.91 -27.96
C ALA A 85 -7.96 -30.77 -27.39
N SER A 86 -8.86 -31.69 -27.74
CA SER A 86 -10.26 -31.67 -27.30
C SER A 86 -10.41 -31.83 -25.79
N TYR A 87 -9.62 -32.71 -25.16
CA TYR A 87 -9.64 -32.92 -23.71
C TYR A 87 -8.87 -31.85 -22.92
N ALA A 88 -7.88 -31.19 -23.54
CA ALA A 88 -7.15 -30.10 -22.90
C ALA A 88 -8.04 -28.88 -22.61
N ALA A 89 -8.94 -28.52 -23.53
CA ALA A 89 -9.84 -27.37 -23.39
C ALA A 89 -10.68 -27.36 -22.08
N PRO A 90 -11.43 -28.41 -21.72
CA PRO A 90 -12.21 -28.42 -20.47
C PRO A 90 -11.36 -28.42 -19.21
N LEU A 91 -10.19 -29.06 -19.22
CA LEU A 91 -9.25 -29.01 -18.09
C LEU A 91 -8.68 -27.60 -17.88
N ILE A 92 -8.34 -26.92 -18.97
CA ILE A 92 -7.86 -25.55 -18.94
C ILE A 92 -8.97 -24.61 -18.46
N LEU A 93 -10.22 -24.81 -18.88
CA LEU A 93 -11.37 -24.01 -18.41
C LEU A 93 -11.60 -24.15 -16.89
N LEU A 94 -11.45 -25.37 -16.35
CA LEU A 94 -11.51 -25.61 -14.89
C LEU A 94 -10.38 -24.90 -14.14
N ALA A 95 -9.17 -24.88 -14.71
CA ALA A 95 -8.04 -24.14 -14.16
C ALA A 95 -8.26 -22.62 -14.21
N GLN A 96 -8.83 -22.11 -15.30
CA GLN A 96 -9.04 -20.68 -15.53
C GLN A 96 -10.13 -20.08 -14.63
N ASN A 97 -11.27 -20.76 -14.46
CA ASN A 97 -12.37 -20.25 -13.62
C ASN A 97 -11.91 -19.89 -12.21
N ARG A 98 -11.00 -20.67 -11.62
CA ARG A 98 -10.47 -20.40 -10.28
C ARG A 98 -9.43 -19.30 -10.23
N GLN A 99 -8.64 -19.14 -11.29
CA GLN A 99 -7.73 -18.00 -11.39
C GLN A 99 -8.54 -16.70 -11.40
N THR A 100 -9.62 -16.67 -12.18
CA THR A 100 -10.56 -15.54 -12.23
C THR A 100 -11.22 -15.25 -10.88
N ASP A 101 -11.59 -16.29 -10.10
CA ASP A 101 -12.14 -16.11 -8.75
C ASP A 101 -11.13 -15.49 -7.78
N ARG A 102 -9.86 -15.94 -7.80
CA ARG A 102 -8.79 -15.33 -6.98
C ARG A 102 -8.51 -13.89 -7.40
N ASP A 103 -8.39 -13.66 -8.71
CA ASP A 103 -8.13 -12.34 -9.28
C ASP A 103 -9.25 -11.36 -8.90
N ARG A 104 -10.50 -11.84 -8.86
CA ARG A 104 -11.65 -11.05 -8.39
C ARG A 104 -11.53 -10.65 -6.92
N VAL A 105 -11.21 -11.60 -6.03
CA VAL A 105 -11.02 -11.30 -4.60
C VAL A 105 -9.87 -10.33 -4.39
N GLN A 106 -8.78 -10.51 -5.13
CA GLN A 106 -7.62 -9.62 -5.06
C GLN A 106 -7.96 -8.21 -5.55
N ALA A 107 -8.74 -8.08 -6.62
CA ALA A 107 -9.23 -6.79 -7.13
C ALA A 107 -10.18 -6.10 -6.13
N GLU A 108 -11.06 -6.85 -5.46
CA GLU A 108 -11.94 -6.30 -4.42
C GLU A 108 -11.14 -5.79 -3.20
N GLN A 109 -10.12 -6.53 -2.76
CA GLN A 109 -9.22 -6.09 -1.69
C GLN A 109 -8.41 -4.87 -2.07
N ASP A 110 -7.88 -4.82 -3.30
CA ASP A 110 -7.12 -3.68 -3.79
C ASP A 110 -7.98 -2.41 -3.85
N ARG A 111 -9.24 -2.55 -4.28
CA ARG A 111 -10.22 -1.46 -4.25
C ARG A 111 -10.45 -0.94 -2.83
N GLN A 112 -10.69 -1.82 -1.86
CA GLN A 112 -10.86 -1.42 -0.45
C GLN A 112 -9.61 -0.73 0.12
N ARG A 113 -8.41 -1.20 -0.23
CA ARG A 113 -7.16 -0.55 0.18
C ARG A 113 -7.01 0.82 -0.44
N SER A 114 -7.34 0.98 -1.72
CA SER A 114 -7.31 2.26 -2.42
C SER A 114 -8.26 3.28 -1.78
N GLU A 115 -9.48 2.86 -1.43
CA GLU A 115 -10.45 3.70 -0.72
C GLU A 115 -9.93 4.14 0.66
N ARG A 116 -9.29 3.25 1.43
CA ARG A 116 -8.66 3.60 2.71
C ARG A 116 -7.48 4.55 2.54
N ASN A 117 -6.60 4.29 1.57
CA ASN A 117 -5.46 5.15 1.29
C ASN A 117 -5.89 6.57 0.89
N LEU A 118 -6.98 6.68 0.11
CA LEU A 118 -7.55 7.98 -0.24
C LEU A 118 -8.07 8.70 1.02
N ALA A 119 -8.81 8.00 1.89
CA ALA A 119 -9.29 8.57 3.14
C ALA A 119 -8.14 9.00 4.09
N ASP A 120 -7.09 8.20 4.21
CA ASP A 120 -5.90 8.53 5.01
C ASP A 120 -5.17 9.75 4.43
N THR A 121 -5.08 9.83 3.10
CA THR A 121 -4.47 10.98 2.42
C THR A 121 -5.29 12.25 2.64
N GLU A 122 -6.63 12.16 2.56
CA GLU A 122 -7.51 13.29 2.87
C GLU A 122 -7.40 13.71 4.34
N PHE A 123 -7.30 12.76 5.26
CA PHE A 123 -7.11 13.02 6.67
C PHE A 123 -5.79 13.76 6.92
N LEU A 124 -4.68 13.22 6.40
CA LEU A 124 -3.36 13.87 6.49
C LEU A 124 -3.37 15.26 5.84
N ALA A 125 -4.04 15.45 4.71
CA ALA A 125 -4.15 16.76 4.08
C ALA A 125 -4.90 17.78 4.95
N ARG A 126 -5.97 17.37 5.64
CA ARG A 126 -6.71 18.23 6.58
C ARG A 126 -5.88 18.56 7.81
N GLU A 127 -5.22 17.57 8.41
CA GLU A 127 -4.32 17.76 9.54
C GLU A 127 -3.15 18.69 9.17
N MET A 128 -2.55 18.51 8.00
CA MET A 128 -1.50 19.39 7.48
C MET A 128 -2.00 20.83 7.28
N ALA A 129 -3.23 21.01 6.80
CA ALA A 129 -3.83 22.34 6.67
C ALA A 129 -4.06 23.00 8.04
N ALA A 130 -4.55 22.24 9.03
CA ALA A 130 -4.73 22.72 10.39
C ALA A 130 -3.39 23.09 11.06
N LEU A 131 -2.37 22.23 10.94
CA LEU A 131 -1.01 22.50 11.41
C LEU A 131 -0.43 23.76 10.75
N ARG A 132 -0.63 23.95 9.44
CA ARG A 132 -0.18 25.15 8.72
C ARG A 132 -0.83 26.42 9.28
N ILE A 133 -2.13 26.38 9.58
CA ILE A 133 -2.84 27.54 10.16
C ILE A 133 -2.29 27.85 11.55
N ALA A 134 -2.18 26.84 12.42
CA ALA A 134 -1.63 26.99 13.77
C ALA A 134 -0.19 27.56 13.76
N LEU A 135 0.65 27.06 12.86
CA LEU A 135 2.01 27.59 12.66
C LEU A 135 2.00 29.01 12.10
N SER A 136 1.05 29.36 11.21
CA SER A 136 0.96 30.71 10.66
C SER A 136 0.59 31.75 11.71
N GLU A 137 -0.23 31.39 12.70
CA GLU A 137 -0.59 32.27 13.81
C GLU A 137 0.62 32.53 14.72
N VAL A 138 1.35 31.48 15.13
CA VAL A 138 2.51 31.57 16.03
C VAL A 138 3.76 32.16 15.36
N ALA A 139 3.95 31.90 14.07
CA ALA A 139 5.12 32.36 13.32
C ALA A 139 4.91 33.70 12.60
N THR A 140 3.89 34.48 12.99
CA THR A 140 3.74 35.82 12.42
C THR A 140 4.99 36.63 12.79
N ARG A 141 5.72 37.14 11.78
CA ARG A 141 6.97 37.89 11.93
C ARG A 141 6.85 38.98 13.00
N ASP A 142 5.69 39.62 13.10
CA ASP A 142 5.45 40.70 14.06
C ASP A 142 5.30 40.21 15.50
N PHE A 143 4.73 39.02 15.73
CA PHE A 143 4.65 38.39 17.06
C PHE A 143 6.03 37.94 17.54
N VAL A 144 6.79 37.24 16.70
CA VAL A 144 8.17 36.83 17.02
C VAL A 144 9.04 38.07 17.29
N ARG A 145 8.83 39.14 16.52
CA ARG A 145 9.53 40.41 16.67
C ARG A 145 9.10 41.19 17.93
N SER A 146 7.83 41.10 18.35
CA SER A 146 7.37 41.74 19.59
C SER A 146 7.88 40.99 20.81
N GLU A 147 7.83 39.65 20.82
CA GLU A 147 8.38 38.85 21.92
C GLU A 147 9.89 39.03 22.07
N LEU A 148 10.65 39.01 20.97
CA LEU A 148 12.09 39.32 21.01
C LEU A 148 12.37 40.72 21.56
N ARG A 149 11.51 41.70 21.27
CA ARG A 149 11.69 43.07 21.75
C ARG A 149 11.34 43.20 23.22
N ASN A 150 10.22 42.61 23.66
CA ASN A 150 9.85 42.56 25.08
C ASN A 150 10.95 41.90 25.91
N LEU A 151 11.47 40.75 25.48
CA LEU A 151 12.57 40.06 26.18
C LEU A 151 13.85 40.90 26.24
N LEU A 152 14.19 41.63 25.16
CA LEU A 152 15.34 42.53 25.16
C LEU A 152 15.13 43.74 26.08
N GLU A 153 13.90 44.25 26.15
CA GLU A 153 13.53 45.40 26.97
C GLU A 153 13.52 45.03 28.47
N ASP A 154 13.02 43.85 28.83
CA ASP A 154 13.12 43.29 30.18
C ASP A 154 14.58 43.13 30.62
N LEU A 155 15.43 42.53 29.78
CA LEU A 155 16.87 42.39 30.09
C LEU A 155 17.58 43.74 30.23
N ALA A 156 17.23 44.72 29.41
CA ALA A 156 17.78 46.07 29.51
C ALA A 156 17.30 46.81 30.76
N ALA A 157 16.05 46.58 31.19
CA ALA A 157 15.51 47.13 32.43
C ALA A 157 16.22 46.55 33.65
N GLU A 158 16.46 45.23 33.69
CA GLU A 158 17.24 44.58 34.76
C GLU A 158 18.66 45.14 34.87
N GLN A 159 19.35 45.37 33.75
CA GLN A 159 20.68 46.00 33.76
C GLN A 159 20.65 47.42 34.33
N ARG A 160 19.61 48.19 33.97
CA ARG A 160 19.50 49.60 34.36
C ARG A 160 19.16 49.79 35.83
N ASP A 161 18.38 48.88 36.42
CA ASP A 161 18.12 48.88 37.86
C ASP A 161 19.34 48.37 38.65
N GLY A 162 20.09 47.40 38.12
CA GLY A 162 21.40 47.01 38.69
C GLY A 162 22.45 48.12 38.69
N ASP A 163 22.47 48.98 37.66
CA ASP A 163 23.36 50.15 37.60
C ASP A 163 22.95 51.26 38.57
N LYS A 164 21.64 51.47 38.81
CA LYS A 164 21.15 52.46 39.78
C LYS A 164 21.41 52.05 41.24
N GLU A 165 21.34 50.76 41.54
CA GLU A 165 21.75 50.25 42.86
C GLU A 165 23.25 50.45 43.11
N GLN A 166 24.09 50.47 42.07
CA GLN A 166 25.53 50.78 42.18
C GLN A 166 25.84 52.28 42.29
N ASP A 167 25.07 53.17 41.64
CA ASP A 167 25.32 54.63 41.66
C ASP A 167 24.76 55.33 42.92
N GLY A 168 23.73 54.74 43.56
CA GLY A 168 23.12 55.27 44.78
C GLY A 168 24.00 55.24 46.04
N ASP A 169 25.14 54.54 46.03
CA ASP A 169 26.03 54.40 47.18
C ASP A 169 27.21 55.41 47.20
N ARG A 170 27.21 56.42 46.32
CA ARG A 170 28.29 57.43 46.27
C ARG A 170 27.93 58.69 47.09
N PRO A 171 28.63 58.99 48.22
CA PRO A 171 28.23 60.10 49.09
C PRO A 171 28.73 61.45 48.54
N GLU A 172 27.79 62.39 48.32
CA GLU A 172 28.09 63.78 47.92
C GLU A 172 28.71 64.59 49.08
N LYS A 173 29.91 65.13 48.85
CA LYS A 173 30.59 66.09 49.75
C LYS A 173 30.10 67.52 49.49
N LYS A 174 29.34 68.08 50.42
CA LYS A 174 28.80 69.46 50.40
C LYS A 174 29.89 70.48 50.77
N GLY A 175 30.22 71.40 49.86
CA GLY A 175 31.20 72.47 50.06
C GLY A 175 30.58 73.75 50.65
N ASP A 176 31.03 74.12 51.83
CA ASP A 176 30.75 75.36 52.56
C ASP A 176 31.53 76.55 51.98
N ARG A 177 30.85 77.66 51.67
CA ARG A 177 31.44 79.01 51.67
C ARG A 177 30.37 80.05 52.03
N SER A 178 30.41 80.49 53.29
CA SER A 178 29.81 81.73 53.73
C SER A 178 30.88 82.76 54.16
N ARG A 179 30.53 84.04 53.98
CA ARG A 179 30.96 85.25 54.75
C ARG A 179 32.18 86.05 54.29
N GLY A 180 31.96 87.37 54.28
CA GLY A 180 32.96 88.46 54.20
C GLY A 180 32.41 89.64 53.39
N ALA A 181 31.44 90.43 53.89
CA ALA A 181 31.59 91.57 54.80
C ALA A 181 31.69 92.93 54.07
N ASP A 182 30.84 93.85 54.52
CA ASP A 182 30.82 95.29 54.25
C ASP A 182 32.19 95.96 54.16
N ARG A 183 32.34 96.97 53.28
CA ARG A 183 32.70 98.37 53.67
C ARG A 183 32.94 99.30 52.48
N GLN A 184 32.46 100.54 52.67
CA GLN A 184 32.90 101.83 52.09
C GLN A 184 32.58 102.06 50.60
N ALA A 185 31.73 103.00 50.17
CA ALA A 185 31.54 104.41 50.52
C ALA A 185 32.76 105.31 50.25
N ARG A 186 32.56 106.21 49.28
CA ARG A 186 33.26 107.49 48.98
C ARG A 186 34.58 107.42 48.20
N GLY A 187 34.64 108.23 47.14
CA GLY A 187 35.85 108.60 46.41
C GLY A 187 35.54 108.94 44.97
#